data_AF-A0A942RIU9-F1
#
_entry.id   AF-A0A942RIU9-F1
#
_cell.length_a   1.000
_cell.length_b   1.000
_cell.length_c   1.000
_cell.angle_alpha   90.00
_cell.angle_beta   90.00
_cell.angle_gamma   90.00
#
_symmetry.space_group_name_H-M   'P 1'
#
loop_
_entity.id
_entity.type
_entity.pdbx_description
1 polymer ?
#
loop_
_entity_poly.entity_id
_entity_poly.type
_entity_poly.pdbx_seq_one_letter_code
_entity_poly.pdbx_strand_id
1 'polypeptide(L)'
;MVEALVIGMHGGPKILEPDSRRKAGWGAKVILNNQSGTEEVVYRCVDNLFPTCGKTKATVDFGICDGYHGKFYECKAHPIRFDCKEIQYMKLLQQVFEDLGASSDYHFVCPEEEESIRMRIEDKYSGSFERELQTVKILGIEQLKSA
;
A
#
# COMPACT_ATOMS: atom_id res chain seq x y z
N MET A 1 -6.62 -2.67 13.25
CA MET A 1 -6.72 -1.50 14.17
C MET A 1 -6.03 -0.28 13.57
N VAL A 2 -4.86 -0.44 12.94
CA VAL A 2 -4.15 0.62 12.22
C VAL A 2 -4.97 1.13 11.03
N GLU A 3 -5.65 0.24 10.31
CA GLU A 3 -6.54 0.56 9.19
C GLU A 3 -7.65 1.54 9.61
N ALA A 4 -8.21 1.35 10.82
CA ALA A 4 -9.26 2.20 11.35
C ALA A 4 -8.75 3.62 11.66
N LEU A 5 -7.48 3.76 12.07
CA LEU A 5 -6.84 5.07 12.24
C LEU A 5 -6.69 5.77 10.90
N VAL A 6 -6.18 5.06 9.88
CA VAL A 6 -6.03 5.60 8.52
C VAL A 6 -7.40 6.04 7.96
N ILE A 7 -8.43 5.20 8.08
CA ILE A 7 -9.81 5.57 7.69
C ILE A 7 -10.28 6.81 8.45
N GLY A 8 -10.03 6.88 9.75
CA GLY A 8 -10.34 8.04 10.61
C GLY A 8 -9.74 9.35 10.07
N MET A 9 -8.45 9.33 9.73
CA MET A 9 -7.73 10.50 9.19
C MET A 9 -8.29 10.97 7.86
N HIS A 10 -8.77 10.06 7.02
CA HIS A 10 -9.32 10.39 5.71
C HIS A 10 -10.81 10.75 5.73
N GLY A 11 -11.39 11.08 6.88
CA GLY A 11 -12.80 11.50 7.01
C GLY A 11 -13.72 10.46 7.65
N GLY A 12 -13.14 9.40 8.22
CA GLY A 12 -13.84 8.40 9.01
C GLY A 12 -14.79 7.52 8.19
N PRO A 13 -15.90 7.03 8.76
CA PRO A 13 -16.76 6.06 8.07
C PRO A 13 -17.41 6.60 6.78
N LYS A 14 -17.48 7.93 6.59
CA LYS A 14 -18.10 8.58 5.42
C LYS A 14 -17.41 8.24 4.10
N ILE A 15 -16.10 8.00 4.12
CA ILE A 15 -15.37 7.59 2.91
C ILE A 15 -15.68 6.15 2.50
N LEU A 16 -16.33 5.37 3.35
CA LEU A 16 -16.77 4.00 3.05
C LEU A 16 -18.26 3.94 2.69
N GLU A 17 -18.95 5.09 2.65
CA GLU A 17 -20.35 5.18 2.21
C GLU A 17 -20.48 4.91 0.70
N PRO A 18 -21.63 4.42 0.22
CA PRO A 18 -21.82 3.97 -1.16
C PRO A 18 -21.34 4.95 -2.23
N ASP A 19 -21.56 6.25 -2.02
CA ASP A 19 -21.20 7.30 -2.98
C ASP A 19 -19.69 7.54 -3.06
N SER A 20 -18.97 7.27 -1.96
CA SER A 20 -17.51 7.41 -1.84
C SER A 20 -16.76 6.13 -2.22
N ARG A 21 -17.42 4.96 -2.22
CA ARG A 21 -16.81 3.65 -2.53
C ARG A 21 -16.19 3.54 -3.92
N ARG A 22 -16.59 4.42 -4.85
CA ARG A 22 -15.97 4.50 -6.18
C ARG A 22 -14.56 5.08 -6.13
N LYS A 23 -14.25 5.85 -5.09
CA LYS A 23 -12.98 6.56 -4.91
C LYS A 23 -12.19 6.08 -3.71
N ALA A 24 -12.79 5.39 -2.75
CA ALA A 24 -12.09 4.88 -1.58
C ALA A 24 -12.57 3.48 -1.19
N GLY A 25 -11.69 2.66 -0.62
CA GLY A 25 -12.05 1.31 -0.21
C GLY A 25 -11.13 0.72 0.86
N TRP A 26 -11.71 -0.17 1.66
CA TRP A 26 -11.00 -1.04 2.61
C TRP A 26 -10.87 -2.44 2.01
N GLY A 27 -9.68 -3.05 2.10
CA GLY A 27 -9.37 -4.24 1.30
C GLY A 27 -9.49 -3.97 -0.20
N ALA A 28 -9.09 -2.75 -0.61
CA ALA A 28 -9.42 -2.21 -1.92
C ALA A 28 -8.68 -2.92 -3.05
N LYS A 29 -9.42 -3.26 -4.11
CA LYS A 29 -8.88 -3.68 -5.39
C LYS A 29 -8.64 -2.46 -6.27
N VAL A 30 -7.53 -2.46 -7.00
CA VAL A 30 -7.28 -1.44 -8.03
C VAL A 30 -7.75 -1.99 -9.37
N ILE A 31 -8.70 -1.28 -9.98
CA ILE A 31 -9.29 -1.63 -11.27
C ILE A 31 -8.96 -0.52 -12.26
N LEU A 32 -8.30 -0.89 -13.35
CA LEU A 32 -7.99 -0.01 -14.47
C LEU A 32 -9.13 -0.07 -15.48
N ASN A 33 -9.61 1.09 -15.90
CA ASN A 33 -10.57 1.18 -17.00
C ASN A 33 -9.80 1.62 -18.25
N ASN A 34 -9.64 0.71 -19.21
CA ASN A 34 -8.98 0.98 -20.49
C ASN A 34 -9.98 0.81 -21.65
N GLN A 35 -9.52 1.07 -22.88
CA GLN A 35 -10.38 0.96 -24.08
C GLN A 35 -10.86 -0.48 -24.34
N SER A 36 -10.16 -1.47 -23.81
CA SER A 36 -10.45 -2.91 -23.97
C SER A 36 -11.32 -3.49 -22.84
N GLY A 37 -11.64 -2.70 -21.81
CA GLY A 37 -12.48 -3.11 -20.69
C GLY A 37 -11.89 -2.72 -19.33
N THR A 38 -12.27 -3.48 -18.30
CA THR A 38 -11.79 -3.28 -16.94
C THR A 38 -10.81 -4.38 -16.55
N GLU A 39 -9.64 -4.01 -16.04
CA GLU A 39 -8.60 -4.95 -15.61
C GLU A 39 -8.28 -4.76 -14.12
N GLU A 40 -8.28 -5.85 -13.36
CA GLU A 40 -7.85 -5.83 -11.96
C GLU A 40 -6.32 -5.96 -11.89
N VAL A 41 -5.67 -5.04 -11.16
CA VAL A 41 -4.22 -5.11 -10.95
C VAL A 41 -3.92 -6.18 -9.90
N VAL A 42 -3.28 -7.26 -10.33
CA VAL A 42 -2.94 -8.41 -9.49
C VAL A 42 -1.44 -8.70 -9.56
N TYR A 43 -0.76 -8.62 -8.42
CA TYR A 43 0.61 -9.10 -8.33
C TYR A 43 0.65 -10.61 -8.16
N ARG A 44 1.33 -11.27 -9.10
CA ARG A 44 1.64 -12.70 -9.06
C ARG A 44 3.16 -12.84 -8.96
N CYS A 45 3.64 -13.39 -7.86
CA CYS A 45 5.07 -13.67 -7.75
C CYS A 45 5.45 -14.77 -8.74
N VAL A 46 6.29 -14.43 -9.71
CA VAL A 46 6.75 -15.35 -10.76
C VAL A 46 8.14 -15.92 -10.46
N ASP A 47 8.94 -15.21 -9.67
CA ASP A 47 10.36 -15.52 -9.53
C ASP A 47 10.76 -16.09 -8.16
N ASN A 48 9.85 -16.14 -7.18
CA ASN A 48 10.14 -16.51 -5.79
C ASN A 48 11.41 -15.83 -5.24
N LEU A 49 11.70 -14.60 -5.68
CA LEU A 49 12.93 -13.84 -5.33
C LEU A 49 13.13 -13.72 -3.81
N PHE A 50 12.05 -13.82 -3.05
CA PHE A 50 12.07 -13.86 -1.60
C PHE A 50 11.32 -15.10 -1.08
N PRO A 51 11.79 -15.77 0.00
CA PRO A 51 11.14 -16.96 0.57
C PRO A 51 9.67 -16.75 0.98
N THR A 52 9.26 -15.50 1.23
CA THR A 52 7.89 -15.13 1.61
C THR A 52 7.00 -14.74 0.42
N CYS A 53 7.53 -14.80 -0.81
CA CYS A 53 6.86 -14.31 -2.03
C CYS A 53 5.81 -15.27 -2.61
N GLY A 54 5.63 -16.48 -2.06
CA GLY A 54 4.79 -17.54 -2.65
C GLY A 54 3.28 -17.31 -2.67
N LYS A 55 2.76 -16.07 -2.62
CA LYS A 55 1.32 -15.77 -2.61
C LYS A 55 0.98 -14.59 -3.52
N THR A 56 -0.15 -14.70 -4.23
CA THR A 56 -0.77 -13.61 -4.99
C THR A 56 -1.29 -12.51 -4.06
N LYS A 57 -1.19 -11.25 -4.47
CA LYS A 57 -1.83 -10.10 -3.81
C LYS A 57 -2.56 -9.26 -4.85
N ALA A 58 -3.78 -8.83 -4.52
CA ALA A 58 -4.67 -8.08 -5.41
C ALA A 58 -5.36 -6.91 -4.70
N THR A 59 -5.04 -6.70 -3.42
CA THR A 59 -5.68 -5.70 -2.58
C THR A 59 -4.66 -4.99 -1.73
N VAL A 60 -4.91 -3.70 -1.50
CA VAL A 60 -4.29 -2.92 -0.42
C VAL A 60 -5.19 -2.94 0.80
N ASP A 61 -4.62 -2.69 1.99
CA ASP A 61 -5.45 -2.58 3.19
C ASP A 61 -6.40 -1.38 3.08
N PHE A 62 -5.94 -0.23 2.61
CA PHE A 62 -6.80 0.92 2.32
C PHE A 62 -6.30 1.69 1.09
N GLY A 63 -7.22 2.23 0.29
CA GLY A 63 -6.87 3.00 -0.90
C GLY A 63 -7.87 4.10 -1.21
N ILE A 64 -7.38 5.22 -1.75
CA ILE A 64 -8.16 6.33 -2.29
C ILE A 64 -7.64 6.65 -3.70
N CYS A 65 -8.50 6.78 -4.69
CA CYS A 65 -8.12 7.19 -6.04
C CYS A 65 -9.22 8.08 -6.63
N ASP A 66 -8.84 9.24 -7.16
CA ASP A 66 -9.76 10.14 -7.85
C ASP A 66 -9.77 9.96 -9.38
N GLY A 67 -8.96 9.02 -9.89
CA GLY A 67 -8.75 8.75 -11.31
C GLY A 67 -7.49 9.38 -11.89
N TYR A 68 -6.86 10.33 -11.19
CA TYR A 68 -5.60 10.98 -11.58
C TYR A 68 -4.49 10.80 -10.55
N HIS A 69 -4.86 10.71 -9.28
CA HIS A 69 -3.95 10.45 -8.17
C HIS A 69 -4.48 9.34 -7.26
N GLY A 70 -3.60 8.39 -6.92
CA GLY A 70 -3.90 7.28 -6.02
C GLY A 70 -3.08 7.34 -4.73
N LYS A 71 -3.74 7.17 -3.57
CA LYS A 71 -3.08 6.97 -2.28
C LYS A 71 -3.37 5.58 -1.76
N PHE A 72 -2.32 4.83 -1.47
CA PHE A 72 -2.42 3.42 -1.14
C PHE A 72 -1.71 3.13 0.19
N TYR A 73 -2.37 2.38 1.04
CA TYR A 73 -1.92 2.11 2.40
C TYR A 73 -1.92 0.62 2.65
N GLU A 74 -0.76 0.11 3.10
CA GLU A 74 -0.64 -1.21 3.69
C GLU A 74 -0.37 -1.05 5.19
N CYS A 75 -1.25 -1.60 5.99
CA CYS A 75 -1.28 -1.45 7.43
C CYS A 75 -0.86 -2.76 8.10
N LYS A 76 0.09 -2.70 9.03
CA LYS A 76 0.46 -3.87 9.83
C LYS A 76 0.59 -3.49 11.29
N ALA A 77 0.14 -4.38 12.17
CA ALA A 77 0.31 -4.21 13.61
C ALA A 77 1.79 -4.21 14.02
N HIS A 78 2.66 -4.86 13.25
CA HIS A 78 4.10 -4.92 13.47
C HIS A 78 4.88 -4.83 12.15
N PRO A 79 6.06 -4.18 12.13
CA PRO A 79 6.89 -3.98 10.94
C PRO A 79 7.30 -5.29 10.29
N ILE A 80 7.59 -6.30 11.13
CA ILE A 80 8.03 -7.61 10.68
C ILE A 80 6.98 -8.33 9.82
N ARG A 81 5.73 -7.85 9.81
CA ARG A 81 4.65 -8.41 9.00
C ARG A 81 4.49 -7.76 7.63
N PHE A 82 5.30 -6.76 7.28
CA PHE A 82 5.45 -6.38 5.89
C PHE A 82 6.26 -7.48 5.20
N ASP A 83 5.58 -8.29 4.38
CA ASP A 83 6.20 -9.36 3.62
C ASP A 83 6.45 -8.92 2.17
N CYS A 84 7.24 -9.70 1.45
CA CYS A 84 7.62 -9.39 0.08
C CYS A 84 6.43 -9.04 -0.82
N LYS A 85 5.32 -9.79 -0.72
CA LYS A 85 4.15 -9.60 -1.59
C LYS A 85 3.51 -8.21 -1.42
N GLU A 86 3.51 -7.63 -0.22
CA GLU A 86 3.01 -6.28 0.02
C GLU A 86 3.86 -5.25 -0.70
N ILE A 87 5.19 -5.33 -0.55
CA ILE A 87 6.14 -4.42 -1.21
C ILE A 87 6.03 -4.54 -2.73
N GLN A 88 6.08 -5.75 -3.25
CA GLN A 88 6.04 -5.97 -4.69
C GLN A 88 4.70 -5.55 -5.30
N TYR A 89 3.59 -5.70 -4.56
CA TYR A 89 2.31 -5.18 -5.02
C TYR A 89 2.27 -3.64 -5.07
N MET A 90 2.79 -2.95 -4.05
CA MET A 90 2.87 -1.49 -4.06
C MET A 90 3.73 -0.97 -5.22
N LYS A 91 4.83 -1.66 -5.52
CA LYS A 91 5.69 -1.37 -6.69
C LYS A 91 4.99 -1.59 -8.02
N LEU A 92 4.25 -2.69 -8.16
CA LEU A 92 3.45 -2.94 -9.35
C LEU A 92 2.42 -1.82 -9.54
N LEU A 93 1.75 -1.40 -8.46
CA LEU A 93 0.82 -0.27 -8.53
C LEU A 93 1.53 1.02 -8.94
N GLN A 94 2.74 1.28 -8.44
CA GLN A 94 3.53 2.45 -8.83
C GLN A 94 3.80 2.45 -10.33
N GLN A 95 4.34 1.36 -10.85
CA GLN A 95 4.64 1.23 -12.27
C GLN A 95 3.38 1.40 -13.12
N VAL A 96 2.26 0.79 -12.72
CA VAL A 96 0.97 0.93 -13.42
C VAL A 96 0.50 2.39 -13.46
N PHE A 97 0.63 3.14 -12.37
CA PHE A 97 0.24 4.55 -12.34
C PHE A 97 1.17 5.42 -13.19
N GLU A 98 2.48 5.17 -13.12
CA GLU A 98 3.48 5.87 -13.95
C GLU A 98 3.24 5.63 -15.44
N ASP A 99 2.96 4.39 -15.86
CA ASP A 99 2.65 4.02 -17.25
C ASP A 99 1.37 4.70 -17.77
N LEU A 100 0.43 5.01 -16.86
CA LEU A 100 -0.80 5.75 -17.17
C LEU A 100 -0.63 7.28 -17.14
N GLY A 101 0.57 7.78 -16.80
CA GLY A 101 0.81 9.22 -16.58
C GLY A 101 0.05 9.78 -15.37
N ALA A 102 -0.36 8.90 -14.45
CA ALA A 102 -0.99 9.25 -13.19
C ALA A 102 0.06 9.35 -12.08
N SER A 103 -0.30 9.99 -10.97
CA SER A 103 0.58 10.10 -9.79
C SER A 103 0.06 9.25 -8.64
N SER A 104 0.93 8.87 -7.72
CA SER A 104 0.52 8.06 -6.58
C SER A 104 1.43 8.20 -5.37
N ASP A 105 0.86 8.03 -4.18
CA ASP A 105 1.56 7.88 -2.92
C ASP A 105 1.33 6.46 -2.36
N TYR A 106 2.41 5.86 -1.87
CA TYR A 106 2.39 4.54 -1.23
C TYR A 106 2.86 4.66 0.22
N HIS A 107 2.11 4.04 1.12
CA HIS A 107 2.34 4.13 2.55
C HIS A 107 2.37 2.76 3.22
N PHE A 108 3.45 2.48 3.95
CA PHE A 108 3.49 1.40 4.93
C PHE A 108 3.21 1.97 6.32
N VAL A 109 2.13 1.52 6.94
CA VAL A 109 1.61 2.10 8.18
C VAL A 109 1.71 1.10 9.31
N CYS A 110 2.35 1.52 10.40
CA CYS A 110 2.53 0.70 11.60
C CYS A 110 2.39 1.58 12.85
N PRO A 111 1.84 1.08 13.97
CA PRO A 111 1.67 1.89 15.18
C PRO A 111 2.98 2.03 15.98
N GLU A 112 4.10 1.57 15.44
CA GLU A 112 5.45 1.72 16.02
C GLU A 112 6.10 3.04 15.53
N GLU A 113 7.21 3.44 16.14
CA GLU A 113 7.98 4.63 15.71
C GLU A 113 8.69 4.36 14.37
N GLU A 114 8.80 5.38 13.51
CA GLU A 114 9.38 5.24 12.17
C GLU A 114 10.78 4.59 12.19
N GLU A 115 11.65 5.05 13.08
CA GLU A 115 13.01 4.50 13.23
C GLU A 115 12.99 3.01 13.58
N SER A 116 12.11 2.60 14.50
CA SER A 116 11.93 1.18 14.85
C SER A 116 11.41 0.36 13.67
N ILE A 117 10.48 0.92 12.89
CA ILE A 117 9.96 0.28 11.69
C ILE A 117 11.10 0.05 10.69
N ARG A 118 11.90 1.09 10.40
CA ARG A 118 13.03 1.01 9.47
C ARG A 118 14.05 -0.03 9.89
N MET A 119 14.54 0.04 11.13
CA MET A 119 15.54 -0.90 11.66
C MET A 119 15.06 -2.37 11.55
N ARG A 120 13.81 -2.65 11.92
CA ARG A 120 13.28 -4.03 11.88
C ARG A 120 13.08 -4.54 10.46
N ILE A 121 12.72 -3.67 9.52
CA ILE A 121 12.61 -4.05 8.11
C ILE A 121 14.01 -4.28 7.53
N GLU A 122 14.97 -3.41 7.81
CA GLU A 122 16.37 -3.57 7.38
C GLU A 122 16.98 -4.88 7.87
N ASP A 123 16.77 -5.22 9.14
CA ASP A 123 17.22 -6.48 9.76
C ASP A 123 16.59 -7.70 9.07
N LYS A 124 15.27 -7.67 8.84
CA LYS A 124 14.54 -8.77 8.19
C LYS A 124 15.05 -9.08 6.77
N TYR A 125 15.52 -8.06 6.06
CA TYR A 125 15.87 -8.15 4.65
C TYR A 125 17.38 -7.93 4.40
N SER A 126 18.21 -8.00 5.43
CA SER A 126 19.67 -7.91 5.37
C SER A 126 20.19 -6.70 4.56
N GLY A 127 19.55 -5.53 4.69
CA GLY A 127 19.92 -4.31 3.96
C GLY A 127 19.61 -4.30 2.45
N SER A 128 19.16 -5.42 1.86
CA SER A 128 18.71 -5.46 0.46
C SER A 128 17.45 -4.59 0.20
N PHE A 129 16.77 -4.22 1.28
CA PHE A 129 15.48 -3.53 1.29
C PHE A 129 15.54 -2.02 1.32
N GLU A 130 16.67 -1.41 1.68
CA GLU A 130 16.78 0.05 1.77
C GLU A 130 16.45 0.72 0.43
N ARG A 131 16.90 0.13 -0.68
CA ARG A 131 16.55 0.60 -2.04
C ARG A 131 15.07 0.42 -2.34
N GLU A 132 14.46 -0.65 -1.85
CA GLU A 132 13.05 -0.98 -2.10
C GLU A 132 12.09 -0.08 -1.30
N LEU A 133 12.55 0.48 -0.18
CA LEU A 133 11.80 1.44 0.63
C LEU A 133 11.91 2.89 0.13
N GLN A 134 12.81 3.21 -0.79
CA GLN A 134 12.94 4.59 -1.30
C GLN A 134 11.68 5.09 -1.99
N THR A 135 10.88 4.18 -2.54
CA THR A 135 9.63 4.51 -3.25
C THR A 135 8.39 4.48 -2.35
N VAL A 136 8.54 4.14 -1.06
CA VAL A 136 7.41 4.00 -0.15
C VAL A 136 7.62 4.80 1.14
N LYS A 137 6.62 5.58 1.53
CA LYS A 137 6.66 6.32 2.80
C LYS A 137 6.29 5.40 3.95
N ILE A 138 7.20 5.23 4.90
CA ILE A 138 6.89 4.57 6.17
C ILE A 138 6.26 5.61 7.10
N LEU A 139 5.07 5.31 7.61
CA LEU A 139 4.37 6.15 8.57
C LEU A 139 4.26 5.41 9.91
N GLY A 140 4.96 5.94 10.90
CA GLY A 140 4.76 5.60 12.30
C GLY A 140 3.59 6.35 12.92
N ILE A 141 3.23 5.99 14.15
CA ILE A 141 2.03 6.51 14.82
C ILE A 141 2.02 8.03 15.00
N GLU A 142 3.18 8.66 15.18
CA GLU A 142 3.26 10.12 15.35
C GLU A 142 2.96 10.87 14.05
N GLN A 143 3.37 10.32 12.92
CA GLN A 143 3.09 10.91 11.61
C GLN A 143 1.63 10.76 11.20
N LEU A 144 0.96 9.72 11.70
CA LEU A 144 -0.49 9.53 11.54
C LEU A 144 -1.31 10.56 12.35
N LYS A 145 -0.75 11.17 13.40
CA LYS A 145 -1.46 12.20 14.16
C LYS A 145 -1.38 13.59 13.53
N SER A 146 -0.42 13.81 12.64
CA SER A 146 -0.11 15.10 12.01
C SER A 146 -0.53 15.24 10.54
N ALA A 147 -1.05 14.16 9.94
CA ALA A 147 -1.51 14.11 8.55
C ALA A 147 -3.04 14.17 8.45
#